data_AF-K0NEX9-F1
#
_entry.id   AF-K0NEX9-F1
#
_cell.length_a   1.000
_cell.length_b   1.000
_cell.length_c   1.000
_cell.angle_alpha   90.00
_cell.angle_beta   90.00
_cell.angle_gamma   90.00
#
_symmetry.space_group_name_H-M   'P 1'
#
loop_
_entity.id
_entity.type
_entity.pdbx_description
1 polymer ?
#
loop_
_entity_poly.entity_id
_entity_poly.type
_entity_poly.pdbx_seq_one_letter_code
_entity_poly.pdbx_strand_id
1 'polypeptide(L)'
;MTIKFLFFPFTHITQNQLDTLLTFLPLFHHLPVSPDFKQDQTLQNLFEQGKITPFFSSRNELEPVEQKFEQYLAWASIHKGNQVNLKSLLRDTPYFTSDTHVTAIKSQIKGTQGGIVSAESVESDESVLQRDLLFLKMAQLCDEQNERIDLELKNLDKTREKMVSALRGLEEPPSEAQSCKTGDRQDFGAVMTRERISAWSGCMAQKGGIKPDGNMPLFVTTSEAVFDHLESNCKDIVNTLDIDQIKVHENCCENKSEWQHQFCDYLMDAIQGCGNRENDLPEIKDGCSLFGQIKLSYFSGNGINNLFNMSDIQIPVCLIKLK
;
A
#
# COMPACT_ATOMS: atom_id res chain seq x y z
N MET A 1 3.27 -1.05 -26.86
CA MET A 1 2.39 -1.72 -25.88
C MET A 1 2.56 -0.95 -24.58
N THR A 2 1.52 -0.41 -23.95
CA THR A 2 1.67 0.41 -22.73
C THR A 2 1.36 -0.47 -21.50
N ILE A 3 2.36 -0.72 -20.64
CA ILE A 3 2.13 -1.41 -19.36
C ILE A 3 1.42 -0.45 -18.40
N LYS A 4 0.51 -1.01 -17.61
CA LYS A 4 -0.10 -0.30 -16.49
C LYS A 4 0.70 -0.57 -15.23
N PHE A 5 1.24 0.48 -14.63
CA PHE A 5 1.83 0.43 -13.30
C PHE A 5 0.72 0.55 -12.26
N LEU A 6 0.52 -0.47 -11.43
CA LEU A 6 -0.47 -0.48 -10.36
C LEU A 6 0.24 -0.37 -9.01
N PHE A 7 0.01 0.72 -8.27
CA PHE A 7 0.54 0.84 -6.91
C PHE A 7 -0.26 -0.04 -5.94
N PHE A 8 0.42 -0.95 -5.24
CA PHE A 8 -0.22 -1.96 -4.38
C PHE A 8 0.56 -2.21 -3.07
N PRO A 9 -0.07 -2.80 -2.04
CA PRO A 9 -1.52 -3.02 -1.85
C PRO A 9 -2.17 -1.85 -1.09
N PHE A 10 -1.61 -0.65 -1.23
CA PHE A 10 -1.97 0.50 -0.39
C PHE A 10 -3.16 1.28 -0.97
N THR A 11 -3.97 1.83 -0.07
CA THR A 11 -5.08 2.74 -0.39
C THR A 11 -4.81 4.16 0.10
N HIS A 12 -4.06 4.29 1.20
CA HIS A 12 -3.39 5.52 1.61
C HIS A 12 -2.01 5.61 0.96
N ILE A 13 -1.60 6.80 0.49
CA ILE A 13 -0.24 7.04 -0.03
C ILE A 13 0.41 8.10 0.84
N THR A 14 1.44 7.72 1.59
CA THR A 14 2.25 8.68 2.35
C THR A 14 3.06 9.58 1.42
N GLN A 15 3.45 10.76 1.89
CA GLN A 15 4.25 11.69 1.07
C GLN A 15 5.54 11.04 0.56
N ASN A 16 6.22 10.23 1.39
CA ASN A 16 7.45 9.54 0.99
C ASN A 16 7.20 8.49 -0.11
N GLN A 17 6.10 7.74 -0.02
CA GLN A 17 5.73 6.78 -1.05
C GLN A 17 5.40 7.50 -2.36
N LEU A 18 4.69 8.62 -2.26
CA LEU A 18 4.36 9.46 -3.40
C LEU A 18 5.62 10.02 -4.08
N ASP A 19 6.56 10.57 -3.31
CA ASP A 19 7.84 11.07 -3.82
C ASP A 19 8.66 9.95 -4.47
N THR A 20 8.65 8.75 -3.88
CA THR A 20 9.29 7.56 -4.48
C THR A 20 8.65 7.22 -5.82
N LEU A 21 7.33 7.04 -5.86
CA LEU A 21 6.60 6.71 -7.08
C LEU A 21 6.82 7.75 -8.18
N LEU A 22 6.69 9.03 -7.84
CA LEU A 22 6.86 10.13 -8.78
C LEU A 22 8.30 10.34 -9.22
N THR A 23 9.29 9.80 -8.50
CA THR A 23 10.69 9.82 -8.93
C THR A 23 10.93 8.78 -10.01
N PHE A 24 10.42 7.56 -9.84
CA PHE A 24 10.62 6.47 -10.78
C PHE A 24 9.65 6.46 -11.97
N LEU A 25 8.38 6.80 -11.73
CA LEU A 25 7.31 6.60 -12.69
C LEU A 25 6.72 7.95 -13.14
N PRO A 26 6.48 8.12 -14.45
CA PRO A 26 5.79 9.30 -14.96
C PRO A 26 4.28 9.25 -14.67
N LEU A 27 3.72 8.03 -14.61
CA LEU A 27 2.31 7.75 -14.39
C LEU A 27 2.15 6.42 -13.63
N PHE A 28 1.25 6.36 -12.66
CA PHE A 28 0.84 5.12 -12.00
C PHE A 28 -0.66 5.11 -11.73
N HIS A 29 -1.21 3.92 -11.47
CA HIS A 29 -2.61 3.75 -11.08
C HIS A 29 -2.72 3.44 -9.59
N HIS A 30 -3.82 3.88 -8.98
CA HIS A 30 -4.05 3.77 -7.55
C HIS A 30 -5.48 3.32 -7.26
N LEU A 31 -5.69 2.62 -6.14
CA LEU A 31 -7.02 2.26 -5.63
C LEU A 31 -7.36 3.11 -4.39
N PRO A 32 -8.02 4.27 -4.55
CA PRO A 32 -8.51 5.03 -3.41
C PRO A 32 -9.81 4.43 -2.86
N VAL A 33 -9.98 4.41 -1.53
CA VAL A 33 -11.28 4.11 -0.88
C VAL A 33 -12.07 5.41 -0.66
N SER A 34 -12.25 6.13 -1.76
CA SER A 34 -13.00 7.38 -1.86
C SER A 34 -13.65 7.52 -3.25
N PRO A 35 -14.71 8.34 -3.39
CA PRO A 35 -15.34 8.57 -4.68
C PRO A 35 -14.61 9.62 -5.55
N ASP A 36 -13.76 10.45 -4.93
CA ASP A 36 -12.96 11.48 -5.58
C ASP A 36 -11.74 11.86 -4.69
N PHE A 37 -10.86 12.72 -5.21
CA PHE A 37 -9.70 13.27 -4.48
C PHE A 37 -9.97 14.66 -3.87
N LYS A 38 -11.22 15.11 -3.73
CA LYS A 38 -11.50 16.50 -3.31
C LYS A 38 -10.98 16.85 -1.92
N GLN A 39 -10.78 15.85 -1.06
CA GLN A 39 -10.25 16.02 0.29
C GLN A 39 -8.71 16.02 0.33
N ASP A 40 -8.05 15.57 -0.74
CA ASP A 40 -6.60 15.50 -0.86
C ASP A 40 -6.15 16.36 -2.05
N GLN A 41 -5.77 17.61 -1.74
CA GLN A 41 -5.33 18.56 -2.76
C GLN A 41 -4.10 18.06 -3.52
N THR A 42 -3.21 17.31 -2.87
CA THR A 42 -1.99 16.80 -3.49
C THR A 42 -2.33 15.77 -4.55
N LEU A 43 -3.17 14.78 -4.21
CA LEU A 43 -3.62 13.76 -5.17
C LEU A 43 -4.51 14.35 -6.26
N GLN A 44 -5.35 15.33 -5.93
CA GLN A 44 -6.17 16.05 -6.92
C GLN A 44 -5.30 16.76 -7.96
N ASN A 45 -4.25 17.47 -7.53
CA ASN A 45 -3.32 18.14 -8.44
C ASN A 45 -2.60 17.14 -9.36
N LEU A 46 -2.19 15.99 -8.83
CA LEU A 46 -1.53 14.94 -9.62
C LEU A 46 -2.49 14.28 -10.61
N PHE A 47 -3.76 14.15 -10.24
CA PHE A 47 -4.80 13.62 -11.13
C PHE A 47 -5.06 14.58 -12.30
N GLU A 48 -5.16 15.88 -12.03
CA GLU A 48 -5.29 16.93 -13.06
C GLU A 48 -4.07 17.01 -13.99
N GLN A 49 -2.88 16.74 -13.45
CA GLN A 49 -1.64 16.64 -14.24
C GLN A 49 -1.52 15.32 -15.03
N GLY A 50 -2.45 14.37 -14.85
CA GLY A 50 -2.39 13.05 -15.50
C GLY A 50 -1.26 12.14 -15.01
N LYS A 51 -0.75 12.35 -13.78
CA LYS A 51 0.33 11.54 -13.16
C LYS A 51 -0.20 10.37 -12.32
N ILE A 52 -1.46 10.41 -11.94
CA ILE A 52 -2.15 9.33 -11.22
C ILE A 52 -3.45 8.99 -11.93
N THR A 53 -3.73 7.69 -12.12
CA THR A 53 -5.00 7.20 -12.65
C THR A 53 -5.74 6.40 -11.57
N PRO A 54 -6.77 6.96 -10.94
CA PRO A 54 -7.50 6.30 -9.85
C PRO A 54 -8.52 5.26 -10.36
N PHE A 55 -8.66 4.18 -9.62
CA PHE A 55 -9.78 3.24 -9.70
C PHE A 55 -10.81 3.58 -8.63
N PHE A 56 -11.58 4.66 -8.84
CA PHE A 56 -12.56 5.10 -7.84
C PHE A 56 -13.63 4.05 -7.53
N SER A 57 -14.07 4.03 -6.28
CA SER A 57 -15.27 3.33 -5.88
C SER A 57 -16.50 4.21 -6.06
N SER A 58 -17.58 3.62 -6.57
CA SER A 58 -18.82 4.36 -6.76
C SER A 58 -19.42 4.73 -5.41
N ARG A 59 -20.20 5.81 -5.34
CA ARG A 59 -20.88 6.21 -4.09
C ARG A 59 -21.78 5.09 -3.55
N ASN A 60 -22.44 4.35 -4.43
CA ASN A 60 -23.30 3.23 -4.05
C ASN A 60 -22.52 2.07 -3.42
N GLU A 61 -21.27 1.83 -3.83
CA GLU A 61 -20.40 0.83 -3.23
C GLU A 61 -19.88 1.29 -1.85
N LEU A 62 -19.56 2.58 -1.72
CA LEU A 62 -18.95 3.14 -0.52
C LEU A 62 -19.94 3.46 0.60
N GLU A 63 -21.15 3.91 0.30
CA GLU A 63 -22.16 4.27 1.31
C GLU A 63 -22.42 3.17 2.35
N PRO A 64 -22.68 1.89 1.99
CA PRO A 64 -22.88 0.84 2.98
C PRO A 64 -21.59 0.54 3.78
N VAL A 65 -20.42 0.75 3.20
CA VAL A 65 -19.12 0.58 3.85
C VAL A 65 -18.89 1.70 4.87
N GLU A 66 -19.14 2.95 4.48
CA GLU A 66 -19.03 4.13 5.33
C GLU A 66 -19.98 4.04 6.53
N GLN A 67 -21.25 3.65 6.32
CA GLN A 67 -22.19 3.45 7.41
C GLN A 67 -21.73 2.39 8.42
N LYS A 68 -21.26 1.23 7.94
CA LYS A 68 -20.71 0.17 8.81
C LYS A 68 -19.46 0.64 9.56
N PHE A 69 -18.60 1.39 8.89
CA PHE A 69 -17.38 1.93 9.45
C PHE A 69 -17.66 2.97 10.54
N GLU A 70 -18.59 3.90 10.30
CA GLU A 70 -19.02 4.90 11.28
C GLU A 70 -19.69 4.25 12.49
N GLN A 71 -20.55 3.24 12.29
CA GLN A 71 -21.13 2.45 13.39
C GLN A 71 -20.05 1.78 14.24
N TYR A 72 -19.03 1.20 13.60
CA TYR A 72 -17.89 0.63 14.30
C TYR A 72 -17.12 1.69 15.09
N LEU A 73 -16.82 2.86 14.51
CA LEU A 73 -16.11 3.95 15.20
C LEU A 73 -16.92 4.51 16.37
N ALA A 74 -18.23 4.68 16.20
CA ALA A 74 -19.14 5.12 17.26
C ALA A 74 -19.12 4.11 18.43
N TRP A 75 -19.28 2.82 18.12
CA TRP A 75 -19.16 1.76 19.12
C TRP A 75 -17.78 1.76 19.80
N ALA A 76 -16.70 1.83 19.03
CA ALA A 76 -15.34 1.80 19.53
C ALA A 76 -15.07 3.01 20.44
N SER A 77 -15.52 4.20 20.09
CA SER A 77 -15.34 5.42 20.90
C SER A 77 -16.01 5.35 22.27
N ILE A 78 -17.19 4.74 22.37
CA ILE A 78 -17.90 4.52 23.63
C ILE A 78 -17.17 3.49 24.52
N HIS A 79 -16.49 2.53 23.89
CA HIS A 79 -15.87 1.39 24.60
C HIS A 79 -14.33 1.50 24.73
N LYS A 80 -13.71 2.52 24.13
CA LYS A 80 -12.25 2.75 24.18
C LYS A 80 -11.83 3.11 25.61
N GLY A 81 -10.90 2.32 26.18
CA GLY A 81 -10.40 2.54 27.54
C GLY A 81 -11.16 1.77 28.64
N ASN A 82 -12.28 1.12 28.33
CA ASN A 82 -13.01 0.29 29.27
C ASN A 82 -12.66 -1.20 29.07
N GLN A 83 -11.38 -1.55 29.32
CA GLN A 83 -10.90 -2.93 29.18
C GLN A 83 -11.71 -3.94 30.01
N VAL A 84 -12.28 -3.49 31.14
CA VAL A 84 -13.13 -4.32 32.00
C VAL A 84 -14.48 -4.62 31.35
N ASN A 85 -15.06 -3.68 30.61
CA ASN A 85 -16.30 -3.93 29.85
C ASN A 85 -16.07 -4.68 28.54
N LEU A 86 -14.93 -4.47 27.86
CA LEU A 86 -14.58 -5.31 26.72
C LEU A 86 -14.37 -6.77 27.19
N LYS A 87 -13.65 -6.98 28.31
CA LYS A 87 -13.50 -8.29 28.95
C LYS A 87 -14.79 -8.85 29.54
N SER A 88 -15.75 -8.02 29.94
CA SER A 88 -17.05 -8.49 30.46
C SER A 88 -18.06 -8.79 29.34
N LEU A 89 -17.97 -8.11 28.20
CA LEU A 89 -18.62 -8.47 26.94
C LEU A 89 -17.99 -9.74 26.34
N LEU A 90 -16.69 -9.95 26.54
CA LEU A 90 -15.92 -11.12 26.11
C LEU A 90 -15.79 -12.21 27.20
N ARG A 91 -16.48 -12.07 28.34
CA ARG A 91 -16.20 -12.86 29.56
C ARG A 91 -16.42 -14.36 29.39
N ASP A 92 -17.14 -14.76 28.35
CA ASP A 92 -17.40 -16.17 28.09
C ASP A 92 -16.35 -16.86 27.21
N THR A 93 -15.30 -16.18 26.72
CA THR A 93 -14.22 -16.89 25.98
C THR A 93 -12.85 -16.22 26.12
N PRO A 94 -11.96 -16.71 27.02
CA PRO A 94 -10.74 -16.00 27.35
C PRO A 94 -9.58 -16.14 26.35
N TYR A 95 -9.67 -16.95 25.29
CA TYR A 95 -8.55 -17.09 24.33
C TYR A 95 -9.05 -17.31 22.90
N PHE A 96 -8.69 -16.40 21.99
CA PHE A 96 -8.86 -16.53 20.54
C PHE A 96 -7.82 -17.52 19.97
N THR A 97 -7.98 -18.81 20.26
CA THR A 97 -7.03 -19.85 19.82
C THR A 97 -7.63 -20.86 18.83
N SER A 98 -8.87 -20.69 18.39
CA SER A 98 -9.46 -21.55 17.35
C SER A 98 -10.52 -20.85 16.50
N ASP A 99 -10.58 -21.23 15.20
CA ASP A 99 -11.57 -20.75 14.21
C ASP A 99 -13.03 -20.95 14.65
N THR A 100 -13.27 -21.88 15.57
CA THR A 100 -14.57 -22.14 16.19
C THR A 100 -15.13 -20.95 16.96
N HIS A 101 -14.29 -20.06 17.50
CA HIS A 101 -14.73 -18.91 18.29
C HIS A 101 -15.18 -17.71 17.45
N VAL A 102 -14.60 -17.54 16.25
CA VAL A 102 -15.07 -16.54 15.29
C VAL A 102 -16.50 -16.88 14.86
N THR A 103 -16.80 -18.16 14.68
CA THR A 103 -18.14 -18.68 14.37
C THR A 103 -19.13 -18.46 15.52
N ALA A 104 -18.70 -18.58 16.78
CA ALA A 104 -19.53 -18.33 17.96
C ALA A 104 -19.87 -16.83 18.15
N ILE A 105 -18.91 -15.94 17.88
CA ILE A 105 -19.15 -14.49 17.89
C ILE A 105 -20.11 -14.12 16.74
N LYS A 106 -19.91 -14.69 15.54
CA LYS A 106 -20.87 -14.55 14.43
C LYS A 106 -22.27 -15.05 14.80
N SER A 107 -22.38 -16.17 15.52
CA SER A 107 -23.69 -16.71 15.94
C SER A 107 -24.37 -15.88 17.02
N GLN A 108 -23.61 -15.28 17.95
CA GLN A 108 -24.17 -14.41 18.98
C GLN A 108 -24.64 -13.07 18.40
N ILE A 109 -23.91 -12.52 17.42
CA ILE A 109 -24.34 -11.32 16.68
C ILE A 109 -25.56 -11.62 15.80
N LYS A 110 -25.62 -12.79 15.15
CA LYS A 110 -26.82 -13.25 14.42
C LYS A 110 -28.01 -13.55 15.34
N GLY A 111 -27.76 -14.02 16.56
CA GLY A 111 -28.80 -14.47 17.51
C GLY A 111 -29.70 -13.35 18.05
N THR A 112 -29.32 -12.08 17.90
CA THR A 112 -30.16 -10.94 18.31
C THR A 112 -31.12 -10.46 17.21
N GLN A 113 -31.00 -10.99 15.99
CA GLN A 113 -32.00 -10.85 14.94
C GLN A 113 -32.66 -12.23 14.72
N GLY A 114 -33.86 -12.40 15.27
CA GLY A 114 -34.64 -13.62 15.09
C GLY A 114 -34.87 -13.91 13.61
N GLY A 115 -34.41 -15.07 13.15
CA GLY A 115 -34.68 -15.54 11.79
C GLY A 115 -33.61 -16.50 11.28
N ILE A 116 -33.94 -17.79 11.33
CA ILE A 116 -33.18 -18.93 10.82
C ILE A 116 -32.67 -18.66 9.39
N VAL A 117 -31.35 -18.65 9.19
CA VAL A 117 -30.73 -19.14 7.94
C VAL A 117 -29.39 -19.78 8.31
N SER A 118 -29.39 -21.11 8.42
CA SER A 118 -28.20 -21.92 8.17
C SER A 118 -27.76 -21.61 6.75
N ALA A 119 -26.64 -20.92 6.60
CA ALA A 119 -26.16 -20.47 5.32
C ALA A 119 -24.67 -20.77 5.21
N GLU A 120 -24.35 -21.93 4.64
CA GLU A 120 -23.47 -21.93 3.46
C GLU A 120 -24.15 -21.10 2.37
N SER A 121 -24.34 -19.80 2.61
CA SER A 121 -24.68 -18.88 1.55
C SER A 121 -23.39 -18.70 0.77
N VAL A 122 -23.44 -19.06 -0.50
CA VAL A 122 -22.61 -18.42 -1.52
C VAL A 122 -22.67 -16.92 -1.22
N GLU A 123 -21.64 -16.40 -0.55
CA GLU A 123 -21.50 -14.97 -0.31
C GLU A 123 -21.56 -14.34 -1.70
N SER A 124 -22.55 -13.49 -1.97
CA SER A 124 -22.63 -12.81 -3.26
C SER A 124 -21.34 -12.02 -3.46
N ASP A 125 -20.86 -11.91 -4.70
CA ASP A 125 -19.64 -11.14 -5.01
C ASP A 125 -19.69 -9.71 -4.44
N GLU A 126 -20.89 -9.14 -4.36
CA GLU A 126 -21.18 -7.84 -3.74
C GLU A 126 -20.90 -7.83 -2.22
N SER A 127 -21.17 -8.93 -1.51
CA SER A 127 -20.87 -9.07 -0.08
C SER A 127 -19.36 -9.23 0.18
N VAL A 128 -18.64 -9.89 -0.72
CA VAL A 128 -17.17 -10.00 -0.66
C VAL A 128 -16.52 -8.65 -0.92
N LEU A 129 -16.96 -7.92 -1.96
CA LEU A 129 -16.47 -6.57 -2.27
C LEU A 129 -16.67 -5.61 -1.10
N GLN A 130 -17.87 -5.61 -0.48
CA GLN A 130 -18.15 -4.76 0.67
C GLN A 130 -17.22 -5.05 1.85
N ARG A 131 -16.91 -6.33 2.10
CA ARG A 131 -16.00 -6.75 3.16
C ARG A 131 -14.56 -6.31 2.87
N ASP A 132 -14.11 -6.49 1.63
CA ASP A 132 -12.77 -6.10 1.20
C ASP A 132 -12.60 -4.57 1.23
N LEU A 133 -13.58 -3.82 0.72
CA LEU A 133 -13.60 -2.35 0.82
C LEU A 133 -13.62 -1.86 2.28
N LEU A 134 -14.38 -2.51 3.16
CA LEU A 134 -14.40 -2.17 4.59
C LEU A 134 -13.04 -2.40 5.23
N PHE A 135 -12.40 -3.53 4.93
CA PHE A 135 -11.05 -3.83 5.41
C PHE A 135 -10.06 -2.77 4.91
N LEU A 136 -10.07 -2.46 3.62
CA LEU A 136 -9.20 -1.45 3.03
C LEU A 136 -9.45 -0.05 3.59
N LYS A 137 -10.70 0.29 3.94
CA LYS A 137 -11.03 1.56 4.61
C LYS A 137 -10.43 1.64 6.02
N MET A 138 -10.50 0.54 6.77
CA MET A 138 -9.88 0.44 8.10
C MET A 138 -8.35 0.53 8.00
N ALA A 139 -7.75 -0.16 7.03
CA ALA A 139 -6.32 -0.09 6.75
C ALA A 139 -5.89 1.34 6.39
N GLN A 140 -6.65 2.02 5.52
CA GLN A 140 -6.41 3.42 5.15
C GLN A 140 -6.39 4.33 6.38
N LEU A 141 -7.42 4.26 7.25
CA LEU A 141 -7.48 5.08 8.46
C LEU A 141 -6.32 4.78 9.42
N CYS A 142 -5.92 3.51 9.54
CA CYS A 142 -4.80 3.10 10.38
C CYS A 142 -3.50 3.72 9.87
N ASP A 143 -3.25 3.63 8.56
CA ASP A 143 -2.05 4.18 7.92
C ASP A 143 -2.00 5.70 8.06
N GLU A 144 -3.12 6.40 7.80
CA GLU A 144 -3.25 7.86 7.98
C GLU A 144 -2.98 8.29 9.44
N GLN A 145 -3.49 7.54 10.42
CA GLN A 145 -3.27 7.85 11.84
C GLN A 145 -1.82 7.61 12.25
N ASN A 146 -1.22 6.51 11.81
CA ASN A 146 0.17 6.19 12.10
C ASN A 146 1.11 7.23 11.47
N GLU A 147 0.90 7.60 10.20
CA GLU A 147 1.69 8.66 9.55
C GLU A 147 1.57 9.99 10.30
N ARG A 148 0.35 10.37 10.73
CA ARG A 148 0.15 11.59 11.54
C ARG A 148 0.91 11.54 12.85
N ILE A 149 0.85 10.42 13.57
CA ILE A 149 1.58 10.22 14.82
C ILE A 149 3.08 10.34 14.58
N ASP A 150 3.60 9.69 13.55
CA ASP A 150 5.03 9.74 13.22
C ASP A 150 5.51 11.15 12.87
N LEU A 151 4.71 11.92 12.13
CA LEU A 151 5.00 13.32 11.81
C LEU A 151 5.01 14.18 13.08
N GLU A 152 4.05 13.99 13.99
CA GLU A 152 4.01 14.69 15.27
C GLU A 152 5.22 14.33 16.15
N LEU A 153 5.58 13.05 16.25
CA LEU A 153 6.77 12.59 16.99
C LEU A 153 8.06 13.18 16.42
N LYS A 154 8.23 13.19 15.09
CA LYS A 154 9.37 13.83 14.43
C LYS A 154 9.44 15.33 14.73
N ASN A 155 8.31 16.02 14.77
CA ASN A 155 8.25 17.44 15.10
C ASN A 155 8.61 17.69 16.59
N LEU A 156 8.21 16.80 17.49
CA LEU A 156 8.61 16.85 18.90
C LEU A 156 10.12 16.63 19.06
N ASP A 157 10.71 15.67 18.36
CA ASP A 157 12.14 15.43 18.39
C ASP A 157 12.93 16.63 17.85
N LYS A 158 12.50 17.22 16.73
CA LYS A 158 13.09 18.48 16.23
C LYS A 158 12.99 19.61 17.25
N THR A 159 11.88 19.73 17.95
CA THR A 159 11.68 20.75 18.99
C THR A 159 12.60 20.50 20.19
N ARG A 160 12.76 19.24 20.59
CA ARG A 160 13.68 18.81 21.64
C ARG A 160 15.13 19.12 21.26
N GLU A 161 15.55 18.78 20.05
CA GLU A 161 16.91 19.07 19.56
C GLU A 161 17.20 20.57 19.54
N LYS A 162 16.25 21.39 19.08
CA LYS A 162 16.35 22.85 19.14
C LYS A 162 16.48 23.36 20.57
N MET A 163 15.66 22.86 21.49
CA MET A 163 15.73 23.25 22.91
C MET A 163 17.08 22.86 23.54
N VAL A 164 17.57 21.64 23.26
CA VAL A 164 18.87 21.17 23.76
C VAL A 164 20.02 21.98 23.17
N SER A 165 19.95 22.33 21.89
CA SER A 165 20.97 23.16 21.22
C SER A 165 21.01 24.57 21.81
N ALA A 166 19.84 25.18 22.03
CA ALA A 166 19.70 26.47 22.69
C ALA A 166 20.24 26.46 24.12
N LEU A 167 19.94 25.42 24.91
CA LEU A 167 20.47 25.25 26.28
C LEU A 167 22.00 25.07 26.30
N ARG A 168 22.58 24.53 25.22
CA ARG A 168 24.04 24.37 25.07
C ARG A 168 24.73 25.61 24.53
N GLY A 169 24.00 26.67 24.19
CA GLY A 169 24.55 27.87 23.57
C GLY A 169 25.01 27.66 22.13
N LEU A 170 24.51 26.64 21.45
CA LEU A 170 24.73 26.42 20.01
C LEU A 170 23.63 27.20 19.27
N GLU A 171 23.99 28.33 18.66
CA GLU A 171 23.03 29.19 17.93
C GLU A 171 22.48 28.53 16.67
N GLU A 172 23.18 27.52 16.14
CA GLU A 172 22.70 26.72 15.02
C GLU A 172 22.54 25.25 15.44
N PRO A 173 21.37 24.64 15.19
CA PRO A 173 21.29 23.19 15.20
C PRO A 173 22.30 22.66 14.18
N PRO A 174 22.95 21.50 14.42
CA PRO A 174 23.78 20.87 13.40
C PRO A 174 22.96 20.77 12.11
N SER A 175 23.56 21.24 11.01
CA SER A 175 22.99 21.26 9.66
C SER A 175 22.16 20.00 9.39
N GLU A 176 20.99 20.19 8.77
CA GLU A 176 20.05 19.14 8.34
C GLU A 176 20.72 18.01 7.53
N ALA A 177 21.95 18.22 7.07
CA ALA A 177 22.78 17.24 6.38
C ALA A 177 23.30 16.06 7.26
N GLN A 178 23.19 16.09 8.59
CA GLN A 178 23.79 15.05 9.46
C GLN A 178 22.86 14.30 10.42
N SER A 179 21.56 14.60 10.47
CA SER A 179 20.60 13.83 11.28
C SER A 179 19.55 13.06 10.47
N CYS A 180 19.73 12.92 9.15
CA CYS A 180 19.03 11.89 8.40
C CYS A 180 19.64 10.50 8.68
N LYS A 181 19.76 10.14 9.96
CA LYS A 181 19.58 8.74 10.31
C LYS A 181 18.16 8.47 9.85
N THR A 182 18.04 7.74 8.75
CA THR A 182 16.80 7.10 8.31
C THR A 182 16.33 6.23 9.46
N GLY A 183 15.71 6.83 10.47
CA GLY A 183 15.01 6.11 11.52
C GLY A 183 14.07 5.17 10.81
N ASP A 184 14.13 3.89 11.19
CA ASP A 184 13.38 2.78 10.60
C ASP A 184 12.08 3.31 10.01
N ARG A 185 12.06 3.46 8.68
CA ARG A 185 10.88 3.94 7.99
C ARG A 185 9.85 2.86 8.22
N GLN A 186 8.82 3.18 9.00
CA GLN A 186 7.79 2.22 9.33
C GLN A 186 7.14 1.72 8.03
N ASP A 187 7.30 0.43 7.78
CA ASP A 187 6.70 -0.22 6.62
C ASP A 187 5.23 -0.50 6.93
N PHE A 188 4.33 0.36 6.43
CA PHE A 188 2.88 0.19 6.58
C PHE A 188 2.38 -1.14 5.99
N GLY A 189 3.11 -1.71 5.03
CA GLY A 189 2.80 -2.99 4.42
C GLY A 189 3.07 -4.19 5.33
N ALA A 190 3.82 -4.01 6.42
CA ALA A 190 4.11 -5.08 7.39
C ALA A 190 2.90 -5.47 8.26
N VAL A 191 1.88 -4.61 8.35
CA VAL A 191 0.68 -4.87 9.16
C VAL A 191 -0.38 -5.56 8.31
N MET A 192 -0.73 -6.81 8.63
CA MET A 192 -1.76 -7.59 7.93
C MET A 192 -1.51 -7.69 6.42
N THR A 193 -0.26 -7.93 6.03
CA THR A 193 0.21 -7.94 4.63
C THR A 193 -0.64 -8.82 3.72
N ARG A 194 -0.93 -10.05 4.16
CA ARG A 194 -1.69 -11.03 3.38
C ARG A 194 -3.11 -10.57 3.11
N GLU A 195 -3.81 -10.11 4.14
CA GLU A 195 -5.19 -9.63 4.07
C GLU A 195 -5.28 -8.37 3.21
N ARG A 196 -4.29 -7.47 3.31
CA ARG A 196 -4.18 -6.28 2.44
C ARG A 196 -4.04 -6.65 0.97
N ILE A 197 -3.10 -7.54 0.63
CA ILE A 197 -2.91 -7.97 -0.76
C ILE A 197 -4.19 -8.62 -1.29
N SER A 198 -4.80 -9.53 -0.52
CA SER A 198 -6.02 -10.24 -0.92
C SER A 198 -7.23 -9.31 -1.08
N ALA A 199 -7.46 -8.36 -0.18
CA ALA A 199 -8.56 -7.43 -0.28
C ALA A 199 -8.36 -6.43 -1.42
N TRP A 200 -7.14 -5.91 -1.57
CA TRP A 200 -6.77 -4.98 -2.64
C TRP A 200 -6.93 -5.64 -4.02
N SER A 201 -6.45 -6.86 -4.19
CA SER A 201 -6.56 -7.59 -5.45
C SER A 201 -8.01 -7.95 -5.78
N GLY A 202 -8.80 -8.33 -4.78
CA GLY A 202 -10.24 -8.57 -4.91
C GLY A 202 -10.97 -7.36 -5.44
N CYS A 203 -10.77 -6.19 -4.83
CA CYS A 203 -11.33 -4.93 -5.32
C CYS A 203 -10.85 -4.58 -6.73
N MET A 204 -9.56 -4.73 -7.03
CA MET A 204 -8.98 -4.39 -8.33
C MET A 204 -9.45 -5.31 -9.47
N ALA A 205 -9.65 -6.60 -9.19
CA ALA A 205 -10.19 -7.55 -10.15
C ALA A 205 -11.63 -7.19 -10.54
N GLN A 206 -12.48 -6.90 -9.55
CA GLN A 206 -13.87 -6.51 -9.81
C GLN A 206 -13.98 -5.17 -10.55
N LYS A 207 -13.07 -4.23 -10.28
CA LYS A 207 -12.99 -2.94 -11.00
C LYS A 207 -12.34 -3.03 -12.39
N GLY A 208 -11.92 -4.23 -12.81
CA GLY A 208 -11.26 -4.45 -14.09
C GLY A 208 -9.87 -3.83 -14.20
N GLY A 209 -9.24 -3.50 -13.06
CA GLY A 209 -7.84 -3.10 -12.98
C GLY A 209 -6.90 -4.28 -13.20
N ILE A 210 -7.34 -5.47 -12.78
CA ILE A 210 -6.70 -6.76 -13.05
C ILE A 210 -7.60 -7.52 -14.03
N LYS A 211 -7.17 -7.69 -15.28
CA LYS A 211 -7.90 -8.48 -16.29
C LYS A 211 -7.09 -9.70 -16.71
N PRO A 212 -7.70 -10.90 -16.73
CA PRO A 212 -7.01 -12.13 -17.16
C PRO A 212 -6.68 -12.15 -18.66
N ASP A 213 -7.47 -11.45 -19.49
CA ASP A 213 -7.35 -11.52 -20.96
C ASP A 213 -6.55 -10.35 -21.57
N GLY A 214 -5.91 -9.52 -20.73
CA GLY A 214 -5.19 -8.31 -21.15
C GLY A 214 -3.68 -8.40 -20.94
N ASN A 215 -2.97 -7.32 -21.28
CA ASN A 215 -1.57 -7.16 -20.87
C ASN A 215 -1.49 -7.17 -19.35
N MET A 216 -0.68 -8.07 -18.80
CA MET A 216 -0.44 -8.17 -17.37
C MET A 216 0.09 -6.82 -16.84
N PRO A 217 -0.58 -6.18 -15.87
CA PRO A 217 -0.05 -4.97 -15.24
C PRO A 217 1.23 -5.28 -14.46
N LEU A 218 2.10 -4.28 -14.31
CA LEU A 218 3.21 -4.34 -13.38
C LEU A 218 2.73 -3.85 -12.00
N PHE A 219 2.78 -4.73 -11.01
CA PHE A 219 2.45 -4.38 -9.64
C PHE A 219 3.66 -3.69 -8.98
N VAL A 220 3.51 -2.44 -8.57
CA VAL A 220 4.58 -1.64 -7.98
C VAL A 220 4.32 -1.45 -6.49
N THR A 221 5.31 -1.76 -5.65
CA THR A 221 5.26 -1.52 -4.21
C THR A 221 6.49 -0.77 -3.72
N THR A 222 6.34 -0.09 -2.59
CA THR A 222 7.42 0.58 -1.85
C THR A 222 7.75 -0.15 -0.54
N SER A 223 7.04 -1.24 -0.26
CA SER A 223 7.12 -2.01 0.98
C SER A 223 7.98 -3.26 0.79
N GLU A 224 9.00 -3.39 1.64
CA GLU A 224 9.83 -4.61 1.69
C GLU A 224 9.01 -5.76 2.26
N ALA A 225 8.22 -5.51 3.30
CA ALA A 225 7.41 -6.55 3.92
C ALA A 225 6.40 -7.18 2.95
N VAL A 226 5.83 -6.37 2.04
CA VAL A 226 4.97 -6.88 0.95
C VAL A 226 5.77 -7.75 -0.01
N PHE A 227 6.95 -7.31 -0.43
CA PHE A 227 7.79 -8.05 -1.36
C PHE A 227 8.28 -9.38 -0.75
N ASP A 228 8.83 -9.34 0.46
CA ASP A 228 9.30 -10.50 1.22
C ASP A 228 8.18 -11.52 1.48
N HIS A 229 6.96 -11.03 1.71
CA HIS A 229 5.78 -11.89 1.84
C HIS A 229 5.51 -12.65 0.54
N LEU A 230 5.66 -12.02 -0.62
CA LEU A 230 5.48 -12.68 -1.91
C LEU A 230 6.60 -13.70 -2.17
N GLU A 231 7.85 -13.37 -1.85
CA GLU A 231 8.98 -14.31 -1.95
C GLU A 231 8.74 -15.56 -1.09
N SER A 232 8.25 -15.37 0.14
CA SER A 232 8.02 -16.46 1.08
C SER A 232 6.83 -17.37 0.72
N ASN A 233 5.87 -16.88 -0.08
CA ASN A 233 4.63 -17.59 -0.40
C ASN A 233 4.56 -18.06 -1.86
N CYS A 234 5.59 -17.80 -2.67
CA CYS A 234 5.67 -18.28 -4.04
C CYS A 234 6.20 -19.72 -4.12
N LYS A 235 5.86 -20.40 -5.22
CA LYS A 235 6.43 -21.72 -5.57
C LYS A 235 7.77 -21.55 -6.29
N ASP A 236 7.83 -20.56 -7.17
CA ASP A 236 9.01 -20.25 -7.97
C ASP A 236 9.05 -18.75 -8.25
N ILE A 237 10.27 -18.22 -8.27
CA ILE A 237 10.59 -16.80 -8.43
C ILE A 237 11.65 -16.63 -9.52
N VAL A 238 11.39 -15.75 -10.47
CA VAL A 238 12.36 -15.35 -11.48
C VAL A 238 12.73 -13.89 -11.22
N ASN A 239 13.92 -13.67 -10.69
CA ASN A 239 14.49 -12.33 -10.51
C ASN A 239 14.99 -11.83 -11.87
N THR A 240 14.37 -10.75 -12.34
CA THR A 240 14.65 -10.16 -13.66
C THR A 240 15.55 -8.94 -13.53
N LEU A 241 15.35 -8.16 -12.47
CA LEU A 241 16.17 -6.99 -12.16
C LEU A 241 16.40 -6.89 -10.66
N ASP A 242 17.63 -6.63 -10.24
CA ASP A 242 17.97 -6.31 -8.86
C ASP A 242 19.12 -5.30 -8.86
N ILE A 243 18.78 -4.04 -8.60
CA ILE A 243 19.73 -2.93 -8.62
C ILE A 243 19.59 -2.19 -7.30
N ASP A 244 20.61 -2.35 -6.45
CA ASP A 244 20.63 -1.76 -5.11
C ASP A 244 20.87 -0.26 -5.10
N GLN A 245 21.52 0.27 -6.13
CA GLN A 245 21.87 1.67 -6.22
C GLN A 245 21.76 2.16 -7.66
N ILE A 246 20.63 2.81 -7.96
CA ILE A 246 20.39 3.54 -9.20
C ILE A 246 20.39 5.03 -8.87
N LYS A 247 21.12 5.83 -9.64
CA LYS A 247 21.01 7.29 -9.53
C LYS A 247 19.65 7.72 -10.07
N VAL A 248 18.89 8.48 -9.28
CA VAL A 248 17.55 8.95 -9.66
C VAL A 248 17.49 10.47 -9.65
N HIS A 249 16.55 11.02 -10.43
CA HIS A 249 16.44 12.46 -10.64
C HIS A 249 15.41 13.09 -9.70
N GLU A 250 15.82 14.17 -9.03
CA GLU A 250 14.95 14.96 -8.15
C GLU A 250 13.77 15.58 -8.91
N ASN A 251 12.68 15.90 -8.20
CA ASN A 251 11.44 16.44 -8.77
C ASN A 251 11.63 17.70 -9.63
N CYS A 252 12.68 18.48 -9.38
CA CYS A 252 12.97 19.73 -10.09
C CYS A 252 14.03 19.58 -11.20
N CYS A 253 14.52 18.37 -11.46
CA CYS A 253 15.54 18.15 -12.49
C CYS A 253 14.92 18.15 -13.90
N GLU A 254 15.52 18.90 -14.82
CA GLU A 254 15.08 19.00 -16.22
C GLU A 254 15.12 17.65 -16.95
N ASN A 255 16.09 16.81 -16.59
CA ASN A 255 16.28 15.49 -17.21
C ASN A 255 15.34 14.41 -16.68
N LYS A 256 14.53 14.74 -15.65
CA LYS A 256 13.70 13.74 -14.95
C LYS A 256 12.74 13.03 -15.90
N SER A 257 12.03 13.78 -16.73
CA SER A 257 11.03 13.18 -17.62
C SER A 257 11.68 12.25 -18.64
N GLU A 258 12.79 12.64 -19.25
CA GLU A 258 13.52 11.78 -20.20
C GLU A 258 14.03 10.50 -19.51
N TRP A 259 14.63 10.64 -18.32
CA TRP A 259 15.09 9.52 -17.53
C TRP A 259 13.95 8.55 -17.17
N GLN A 260 12.79 9.07 -16.76
CA GLN A 260 11.61 8.24 -16.44
C GLN A 260 11.11 7.45 -17.64
N HIS A 261 11.13 8.03 -18.84
CA HIS A 261 10.75 7.31 -20.06
C HIS A 261 11.75 6.18 -20.36
N GLN A 262 13.05 6.47 -20.30
CA GLN A 262 14.09 5.46 -20.51
C GLN A 262 14.03 4.34 -19.46
N PHE A 263 13.76 4.70 -18.20
CA PHE A 263 13.56 3.75 -17.11
C PHE A 263 12.33 2.86 -17.35
N CYS A 264 11.20 3.44 -17.77
CA CYS A 264 10.03 2.66 -18.14
C CYS A 264 10.30 1.73 -19.32
N ASP A 265 10.98 2.19 -20.37
CA ASP A 265 11.35 1.38 -21.53
C ASP A 265 12.26 0.21 -21.11
N TYR A 266 13.23 0.46 -20.23
CA TYR A 266 14.09 -0.57 -19.68
C TYR A 266 13.30 -1.62 -18.87
N LEU A 267 12.33 -1.19 -18.05
CA LEU A 267 11.43 -2.11 -17.36
C LEU A 267 10.57 -2.93 -18.33
N MET A 268 10.11 -2.33 -19.43
CA MET A 268 9.34 -3.03 -20.46
C MET A 268 10.18 -4.12 -21.14
N ASP A 269 11.44 -3.82 -21.45
CA ASP A 269 12.37 -4.76 -22.09
C ASP A 269 12.74 -5.91 -21.15
N ALA A 270 12.96 -5.60 -19.87
CA ALA A 270 13.14 -6.60 -18.82
C ALA A 270 11.93 -7.52 -18.72
N ILE A 271 10.71 -6.96 -18.78
CA ILE A 271 9.46 -7.74 -18.69
C ILE A 271 9.26 -8.64 -19.91
N GLN A 272 9.69 -8.21 -21.10
CA GLN A 272 9.55 -8.98 -22.33
C GLN A 272 10.66 -10.02 -22.51
N GLY A 273 11.63 -10.11 -21.59
CA GLY A 273 12.79 -10.99 -21.70
C GLY A 273 13.72 -10.63 -22.87
N CYS A 274 13.56 -9.43 -23.44
CA CYS A 274 14.34 -8.92 -24.57
C CYS A 274 15.49 -8.01 -24.12
N GLY A 275 15.51 -7.59 -22.85
CA GLY A 275 16.56 -6.73 -22.29
C GLY A 275 17.91 -7.43 -22.14
N ASN A 276 19.00 -6.68 -22.38
CA ASN A 276 20.32 -7.07 -21.92
C ASN A 276 20.25 -7.21 -20.39
N ARG A 277 20.69 -8.35 -19.85
CA ARG A 277 20.84 -8.57 -18.40
C ARG A 277 21.95 -7.72 -17.76
N GLU A 278 22.52 -6.79 -18.52
CA GLU A 278 23.45 -5.80 -18.01
C GLU A 278 22.61 -4.74 -17.30
N ASN A 279 22.91 -4.53 -16.02
CA ASN A 279 22.27 -3.57 -15.12
C ASN A 279 22.63 -2.11 -15.47
N ASP A 280 22.88 -1.82 -16.74
CA ASP A 280 23.35 -0.53 -17.23
C ASP A 280 22.15 0.38 -17.52
N LEU A 281 21.59 0.91 -16.44
CA LEU A 281 20.64 2.01 -16.52
C LEU A 281 21.33 3.27 -17.07
N PRO A 282 20.58 4.17 -17.72
CA PRO A 282 21.15 5.39 -18.27
C PRO A 282 21.75 6.27 -17.17
N GLU A 283 23.09 6.37 -17.14
CA GLU A 283 23.81 7.32 -16.29
C GLU A 283 23.73 8.72 -16.91
N ILE A 284 22.81 9.54 -16.43
CA ILE A 284 22.78 10.96 -16.77
C ILE A 284 23.69 11.73 -15.80
N LYS A 285 24.70 12.39 -16.35
CA LYS A 285 25.57 13.29 -15.61
C LYS A 285 24.82 14.57 -15.25
N ASP A 286 24.19 14.58 -14.09
CA ASP A 286 23.57 15.76 -13.50
C ASP A 286 24.00 15.95 -12.03
N GLY A 287 23.57 17.07 -11.42
CA GLY A 287 23.83 17.40 -10.03
C GLY A 287 22.93 16.68 -9.01
N CYS A 288 22.04 15.78 -9.43
CA CYS A 288 21.16 15.07 -8.49
C CYS A 288 21.97 14.12 -7.60
N SER A 289 21.56 14.04 -6.33
CA SER A 289 22.23 13.24 -5.31
C SER A 289 21.40 12.07 -4.79
N LEU A 290 20.17 11.93 -5.29
CA LEU A 290 19.26 10.87 -4.88
C LEU A 290 19.66 9.53 -5.48
N PHE A 291 19.56 8.49 -4.65
CA PHE A 291 19.71 7.12 -5.09
C PHE A 291 18.41 6.35 -4.84
N GLY A 292 18.20 5.34 -5.65
CA GLY A 292 17.08 4.44 -5.52
C GLY A 292 17.54 2.98 -5.51
N GLN A 293 16.62 2.11 -5.15
CA GLN A 293 16.73 0.67 -5.27
C GLN A 293 15.54 0.16 -6.05
N ILE A 294 15.78 -0.85 -6.89
CA ILE A 294 14.75 -1.53 -7.66
C ILE A 294 14.95 -3.04 -7.64
N LYS A 295 13.86 -3.76 -7.41
CA LYS A 295 13.80 -5.22 -7.58
C LYS A 295 12.57 -5.59 -8.40
N LEU A 296 12.78 -6.23 -9.54
CA LEU A 296 11.72 -6.76 -10.40
C LEU A 296 11.80 -8.29 -10.41
N SER A 297 10.72 -8.92 -9.96
CA SER A 297 10.63 -10.39 -9.93
C SER A 297 9.27 -10.87 -10.44
N TYR A 298 9.29 -12.04 -11.08
CA TYR A 298 8.10 -12.78 -11.44
C TYR A 298 7.81 -13.82 -10.38
N PHE A 299 6.62 -13.73 -9.79
CA PHE A 299 6.16 -14.65 -8.77
C PHE A 299 5.18 -15.65 -9.40
N SER A 300 5.35 -16.92 -9.09
CA SER A 300 4.46 -17.98 -9.56
C SER A 300 4.05 -18.93 -8.45
N GLY A 301 2.91 -19.61 -8.64
CA GLY A 301 2.40 -20.64 -7.74
C GLY A 301 1.02 -20.33 -7.19
N ASN A 302 0.34 -21.38 -6.74
CA ASN A 302 -1.07 -21.31 -6.34
C ASN A 302 -1.31 -20.33 -5.19
N GLY A 303 -0.37 -20.18 -4.25
CA GLY A 303 -0.48 -19.22 -3.16
C GLY A 303 -0.58 -17.77 -3.65
N ILE A 304 0.30 -17.39 -4.57
CA ILE A 304 0.36 -16.06 -5.19
C ILE A 304 -0.85 -15.85 -6.11
N ASN A 305 -1.15 -16.83 -6.95
CA ASN A 305 -2.29 -16.79 -7.85
C ASN A 305 -3.62 -16.59 -7.11
N ASN A 306 -3.82 -17.31 -5.99
CA ASN A 306 -4.97 -17.12 -5.12
C ASN A 306 -4.99 -15.73 -4.48
N LEU A 307 -3.83 -15.17 -4.09
CA LEU A 307 -3.76 -13.82 -3.52
C LEU A 307 -4.14 -12.72 -4.51
N PHE A 308 -3.89 -12.92 -5.80
CA PHE A 308 -4.21 -11.94 -6.84
C PHE A 308 -5.50 -12.25 -7.61
N ASN A 309 -6.23 -13.31 -7.23
CA ASN A 309 -7.39 -13.83 -7.96
C ASN A 309 -7.09 -14.12 -9.44
N MET A 310 -5.92 -14.70 -9.71
CA MET A 310 -5.47 -15.11 -11.05
C MET A 310 -5.24 -16.63 -11.08
N SER A 311 -5.24 -17.22 -12.27
CA SER A 311 -5.02 -18.66 -12.45
C SER A 311 -3.83 -18.90 -13.38
N ASP A 312 -2.84 -19.65 -12.92
CA ASP A 312 -1.71 -20.18 -13.72
C ASP A 312 -0.88 -19.15 -14.51
N ILE A 313 -0.75 -17.92 -14.01
CA ILE A 313 0.07 -16.87 -14.64
C ILE A 313 1.20 -16.43 -13.70
N GLN A 314 2.33 -16.01 -14.26
CA GLN A 314 3.40 -15.36 -13.49
C GLN A 314 3.04 -13.89 -13.24
N ILE A 315 3.17 -13.44 -12.00
CA ILE A 315 2.80 -12.09 -11.58
C ILE A 315 4.08 -11.23 -11.48
N PRO A 316 4.27 -10.24 -12.36
CA PRO A 316 5.41 -9.33 -12.28
C PRO A 316 5.20 -8.30 -11.18
N VAL A 317 6.14 -8.23 -10.25
CA VAL A 317 6.11 -7.29 -9.13
C VAL A 317 7.43 -6.54 -9.05
N CYS A 318 7.34 -5.22 -8.90
CA CYS A 318 8.47 -4.31 -8.80
C CYS A 318 8.46 -3.60 -7.44
N LEU A 319 9.52 -3.82 -6.65
CA LEU A 319 9.82 -3.04 -5.46
C LEU A 319 10.67 -1.83 -5.88
N ILE A 320 10.25 -0.62 -5.52
CA ILE A 320 11.02 0.60 -5.68
C ILE A 320 11.20 1.31 -4.34
N LYS A 321 12.41 1.82 -4.08
CA LYS A 321 12.72 2.58 -2.86
C LYS A 321 13.65 3.74 -3.16
N LEU A 322 13.49 4.85 -2.44
CA LEU A 322 14.47 5.94 -2.38
C LEU A 322 15.39 5.75 -1.17
N LYS A 323 16.70 5.79 -1.41
CA LYS A 323 17.78 5.73 -0.42
C LYS A 323 18.32 7.13 -0.14
#